data_AF-A0A9P6JRX9-F1
#
_entry.id   AF-A0A9P6JRX9-F1
#
_cell.length_a   1.000
_cell.length_b   1.000
_cell.length_c   1.000
_cell.angle_alpha   90.00
_cell.angle_beta   90.00
_cell.angle_gamma   90.00
#
_symmetry.space_group_name_H-M   'P 1'
#
loop_
_entity.id
_entity.type
_entity.pdbx_description
1 polymer ?
#
loop_
_entity_poly.entity_id
_entity_poly.type
_entity_poly.pdbx_seq_one_letter_code
_entity_poly.pdbx_strand_id
1 'polypeptide(L)'
;MSLVQRHSLQSQTSARSKSLSLQTARTLTSQITDPLFTVVGATSAQGASTIRALQASTKAYHVLAITRDPSKSSSKELEDFGCKLVQADIEPALVQQRLFLDPTTSLE
;
A
#
# COMPACT_ATOMS: atom_id res chain seq x y z
N MET A 1 -36.29 -32.90 56.98
CA MET A 1 -34.98 -33.45 57.41
C MET A 1 -34.10 -33.50 56.17
N SER A 2 -33.24 -32.48 55.99
CA SER A 2 -31.76 -32.63 56.03
C SER A 2 -31.22 -33.36 54.79
N LEU A 3 -30.31 -32.85 53.95
CA LEU A 3 -29.32 -31.81 54.11
C LEU A 3 -28.89 -31.30 52.73
N VAL A 4 -28.70 -29.99 52.63
CA VAL A 4 -27.99 -29.29 51.55
C VAL A 4 -26.50 -29.64 51.64
N GLN A 5 -25.84 -29.95 50.52
CA GLN A 5 -24.40 -29.75 50.42
C GLN A 5 -24.03 -29.12 49.07
N ARG A 6 -23.94 -27.78 49.13
CA ARG A 6 -23.25 -26.91 48.18
C ARG A 6 -21.74 -27.16 48.34
N HIS A 7 -20.98 -27.14 47.24
CA HIS A 7 -19.75 -26.36 47.08
C HIS A 7 -19.00 -26.76 45.80
N SER A 8 -18.96 -25.84 44.83
CA SER A 8 -17.74 -25.41 44.15
C SER A 8 -18.11 -24.08 43.48
N LEU A 9 -18.03 -22.98 44.23
CA LEU A 9 -16.90 -22.03 44.19
C LEU A 9 -16.65 -21.56 42.75
N GLN A 10 -17.19 -20.38 42.42
CA GLN A 10 -16.40 -19.14 42.35
C GLN A 10 -15.36 -19.23 41.23
N SER A 11 -15.48 -18.47 40.16
CA SER A 11 -15.19 -17.04 40.19
C SER A 11 -15.26 -16.59 38.72
N GLN A 12 -15.86 -15.42 38.42
CA GLN A 12 -15.12 -14.23 37.98
C GLN A 12 -14.27 -14.50 36.72
N THR A 13 -14.29 -13.76 35.63
CA THR A 13 -14.59 -12.35 35.36
C THR A 13 -14.23 -12.13 33.89
N SER A 14 -14.71 -11.03 33.31
CA SER A 14 -13.91 -10.19 32.43
C SER A 14 -13.44 -10.78 31.07
N ALA A 15 -14.08 -10.26 30.02
CA ALA A 15 -13.44 -9.63 28.87
C ALA A 15 -12.01 -10.07 28.45
N ARG A 16 -11.89 -10.27 27.12
CA ARG A 16 -10.74 -9.91 26.26
C ARG A 16 -9.96 -11.10 25.64
N SER A 17 -9.82 -10.98 24.32
CA SER A 17 -8.75 -11.51 23.47
C SER A 17 -8.74 -13.00 23.12
N LYS A 18 -9.04 -13.25 21.84
CA LYS A 18 -8.09 -13.69 20.79
C LYS A 18 -8.83 -13.49 19.46
N SER A 19 -8.72 -12.36 18.77
CA SER A 19 -7.58 -11.99 17.93
C SER A 19 -6.95 -13.20 17.25
N LEU A 20 -7.64 -13.78 16.26
CA LEU A 20 -6.96 -14.46 15.17
C LEU A 20 -7.27 -13.70 13.88
N SER A 21 -6.27 -12.91 13.51
CA SER A 21 -6.14 -12.16 12.28
C SER A 21 -6.32 -13.08 11.08
N LEU A 22 -7.44 -12.92 10.37
CA LEU A 22 -7.54 -13.28 8.96
C LEU A 22 -7.10 -12.06 8.12
N GLN A 23 -5.88 -11.57 8.34
CA GLN A 23 -5.19 -10.71 7.36
C GLN A 23 -4.46 -11.62 6.37
N THR A 24 -5.21 -12.40 5.58
CA THR A 24 -4.63 -13.35 4.60
C THR A 24 -5.03 -13.05 3.16
N ALA A 25 -5.62 -11.89 2.88
CA ALA A 25 -5.62 -11.35 1.54
C ALA A 25 -5.52 -9.83 1.64
N ARG A 26 -4.36 -9.27 1.31
CA ARG A 26 -4.28 -7.87 0.90
C ARG A 26 -4.99 -7.79 -0.44
N THR A 27 -6.31 -7.71 -0.42
CA THR A 27 -7.10 -7.36 -1.60
C THR A 27 -6.75 -5.92 -1.93
N LEU A 28 -5.89 -5.72 -2.94
CA LEU A 28 -5.53 -4.42 -3.51
C LEU A 28 -6.70 -3.79 -4.28
N THR A 29 -7.92 -3.84 -3.75
CA THR A 29 -9.03 -3.00 -4.20
C THR A 29 -9.07 -1.77 -3.30
N SER A 30 -8.04 -0.93 -3.41
CA SER A 30 -8.15 0.46 -2.97
C SER A 30 -9.24 1.13 -3.80
N GLN A 31 -10.08 1.93 -3.15
CA GLN A 31 -11.14 2.67 -3.84
C GLN A 31 -10.49 3.78 -4.68
N ILE A 32 -11.12 4.20 -5.78
CA ILE A 32 -10.66 5.33 -6.63
C ILE A 32 -10.44 6.62 -5.80
N THR A 33 -11.02 6.69 -4.60
CA THR A 33 -10.89 7.80 -3.66
C THR A 33 -9.56 7.83 -2.89
N ASP A 34 -8.77 6.76 -2.90
CA ASP A 34 -7.49 6.72 -2.19
C ASP A 34 -6.46 7.61 -2.89
N PRO A 35 -5.63 8.37 -2.14
CA PRO A 35 -4.69 9.29 -2.74
C PRO A 35 -3.72 8.60 -3.72
N LEU A 36 -3.53 9.20 -4.89
CA LEU A 36 -2.52 8.76 -5.86
C LEU A 36 -1.27 9.65 -5.76
N PHE A 37 -0.13 9.05 -5.44
CA PHE A 37 1.17 9.70 -5.46
C PHE A 37 1.89 9.38 -6.76
N THR A 38 2.13 10.41 -7.58
CA THR A 38 2.97 10.29 -8.77
C THR A 38 4.39 10.69 -8.43
N VAL A 39 5.34 9.77 -8.65
CA VAL A 39 6.76 9.98 -8.33
C VAL A 39 7.56 10.09 -9.62
N VAL A 40 8.03 11.30 -9.92
CA VAL A 40 8.98 11.57 -11.00
C VAL A 40 10.39 11.18 -10.56
N GLY A 41 11.15 10.53 -11.44
CA GLY A 41 12.49 10.06 -11.07
C GLY A 41 12.44 8.95 -10.02
N ALA A 42 11.45 8.06 -10.11
CA ALA A 42 11.17 7.03 -9.11
C ALA A 42 12.37 6.12 -8.81
N THR A 43 13.25 5.89 -9.79
CA THR A 43 14.45 5.05 -9.62
C THR A 43 15.67 5.82 -9.11
N SER A 44 15.56 7.13 -8.85
CA SER A 44 16.63 7.91 -8.24
C SER A 44 16.72 7.63 -6.74
N ALA A 45 17.83 8.01 -6.10
CA ALA A 45 17.97 7.86 -4.65
C ALA A 45 16.84 8.56 -3.87
N GLN A 46 16.40 9.74 -4.33
CA GLN A 46 15.32 10.50 -3.71
C GLN A 46 13.96 9.83 -3.94
N GLY A 47 13.62 9.56 -5.21
CA GLY A 47 12.35 8.91 -5.57
C GLY A 47 12.17 7.55 -4.90
N ALA A 48 13.22 6.72 -4.88
CA ALA A 48 13.17 5.42 -4.24
C ALA A 48 13.03 5.53 -2.71
N SER A 49 13.69 6.53 -2.09
CA SER A 49 13.52 6.79 -0.66
C SER A 49 12.09 7.23 -0.33
N THR A 50 11.51 8.11 -1.15
CA THR A 50 10.11 8.53 -1.02
C THR A 50 9.14 7.36 -1.11
N ILE A 51 9.31 6.47 -2.09
CA ILE A 51 8.45 5.29 -2.25
C ILE A 51 8.57 4.35 -1.04
N ARG A 52 9.78 4.08 -0.56
CA ARG A 52 9.99 3.26 0.65
C ARG A 52 9.35 3.89 1.89
N ALA A 53 9.43 5.21 2.03
CA ALA A 53 8.78 5.92 3.15
C ALA A 53 7.26 5.83 3.07
N LEU A 54 6.68 5.94 1.87
CA LEU A 54 5.26 5.69 1.65
C LEU A 54 4.92 4.25 2.03
N GLN A 55 5.71 3.26 1.59
CA GLN A 55 5.49 1.84 1.88
C GLN A 55 5.47 1.51 3.38
N ALA A 56 6.26 2.24 4.18
CA ALA A 56 6.25 2.10 5.63
C ALA A 56 4.98 2.66 6.31
N SER A 57 4.17 3.46 5.60
CA SER A 57 2.91 4.01 6.08
C SER A 57 1.81 2.95 6.15
N THR A 58 0.93 3.06 7.15
CA THR A 58 -0.28 2.24 7.27
C THR A 58 -1.48 2.80 6.52
N LYS A 59 -1.34 3.97 5.88
CA LYS A 59 -2.42 4.62 5.11
C LYS A 59 -2.60 3.95 3.75
N ALA A 60 -3.82 3.91 3.26
CA ALA A 60 -4.12 3.50 1.88
C ALA A 60 -3.71 4.61 0.90
N TYR A 61 -3.08 4.23 -0.20
CA TYR A 61 -2.70 5.11 -1.32
C TYR A 61 -2.28 4.25 -2.52
N HIS A 62 -2.16 4.90 -3.68
CA HIS A 62 -1.56 4.35 -4.89
C HIS A 62 -0.26 5.06 -5.23
N VAL A 63 0.66 4.37 -5.91
CA VAL A 63 1.90 4.97 -6.42
C VAL A 63 2.00 4.76 -7.92
N LEU A 64 2.18 5.85 -8.66
CA LEU A 64 2.58 5.87 -10.06
C LEU A 64 4.06 6.24 -10.14
N ALA A 65 4.90 5.27 -10.46
CA ALA A 65 6.34 5.45 -10.56
C ALA A 65 6.72 5.73 -12.02
N ILE A 66 7.24 6.94 -12.28
CA ILE A 66 7.65 7.34 -13.61
C ILE A 66 9.12 7.01 -13.81
N THR A 67 9.40 6.28 -14.87
CA THR A 67 10.74 5.86 -15.25
C THR A 67 10.91 5.98 -16.76
N ARG A 68 12.14 6.23 -17.22
CA ARG A 68 12.44 6.23 -18.66
C ARG A 68 12.44 4.82 -19.25
N ASP A 69 12.72 3.83 -18.42
CA ASP A 69 12.82 2.44 -18.82
C ASP A 69 12.18 1.56 -17.73
N PRO A 70 11.00 0.97 -17.97
CA PRO A 70 10.34 0.07 -17.02
C PRO A 70 10.96 -1.34 -16.98
N SER A 71 11.85 -1.68 -17.91
CA SER A 71 12.44 -3.02 -18.03
C SER A 71 13.67 -3.25 -17.15
N LYS A 72 14.41 -2.18 -16.80
CA LYS A 72 15.59 -2.27 -15.93
C LYS A 72 15.25 -2.77 -14.52
N SER A 73 16.22 -3.40 -13.86
CA SER A 73 16.08 -3.99 -12.52
C SER A 73 15.47 -3.04 -11.49
N SER A 74 16.01 -1.82 -11.38
CA SER A 74 15.50 -0.81 -10.45
C SER A 74 14.04 -0.41 -10.67
N SER A 75 13.51 -0.55 -11.89
CA SER A 75 12.08 -0.31 -12.16
C SER A 75 11.25 -1.52 -11.74
N LYS A 76 11.74 -2.74 -12.01
CA LYS A 76 11.08 -3.99 -11.61
C LYS A 76 10.97 -4.13 -10.09
N GLU A 77 11.99 -3.72 -9.35
CA GLU A 77 11.91 -3.65 -7.88
C GLU A 77 10.74 -2.78 -7.39
N LEU A 78 10.44 -1.66 -8.07
CA LEU A 78 9.31 -0.80 -7.71
C LEU A 78 7.95 -1.43 -8.03
N GLU A 79 7.87 -2.21 -9.11
CA GLU A 79 6.69 -3.01 -9.46
C GLU A 79 6.44 -4.09 -8.39
N ASP A 80 7.49 -4.77 -7.93
CA ASP A 80 7.42 -5.73 -6.83
C ASP A 80 6.96 -5.08 -5.51
N PHE A 81 7.26 -3.79 -5.30
CA PHE A 81 6.73 -3.01 -4.19
C PHE A 81 5.28 -2.56 -4.36
N GLY A 82 4.62 -2.91 -5.47
CA GLY A 82 3.22 -2.59 -5.74
C GLY A 82 3.01 -1.24 -6.42
N CYS A 83 4.06 -0.62 -6.95
CA CYS A 83 3.93 0.61 -7.74
C CYS A 83 3.46 0.28 -9.16
N LYS A 84 2.59 1.13 -9.73
CA LYS A 84 2.32 1.11 -11.16
C LYS A 84 3.45 1.84 -11.88
N LEU A 85 4.12 1.19 -12.82
CA LEU A 85 5.16 1.82 -13.63
C LEU A 85 4.53 2.54 -14.83
N VAL A 86 5.03 3.76 -15.12
CA VAL A 86 4.76 4.45 -16.38
C VAL A 86 6.08 4.82 -17.02
N GLN A 87 6.22 4.42 -18.29
CA GLN A 87 7.33 4.84 -19.11
C GLN A 87 7.10 6.27 -19.57
N ALA A 88 7.95 7.20 -19.16
CA ALA A 88 7.96 8.54 -19.72
C ALA A 88 9.36 9.15 -19.64
N ASP A 89 9.71 9.92 -20.66
CA ASP A 89 10.87 10.79 -20.64
C ASP A 89 10.43 12.21 -20.31
N ILE A 90 10.86 12.75 -19.17
CA ILE A 90 10.39 14.04 -18.67
C ILE A 90 11.41 15.11 -19.05
N GLU A 91 11.19 15.70 -20.21
CA GLU A 91 11.82 16.94 -20.64
C GLU A 91 11.06 18.16 -20.06
N PRO A 92 11.73 19.27 -19.74
CA PRO A 92 11.22 20.32 -18.86
C PRO A 92 10.04 21.17 -19.37
N ALA A 93 9.36 20.84 -20.48
CA ALA A 93 8.34 21.72 -21.07
C ALA A 93 6.98 21.12 -21.46
N LEU A 94 6.82 19.81 -21.76
CA LEU A 94 5.57 19.33 -22.38
C LEU A 94 4.93 18.06 -21.77
N VAL A 95 5.67 17.24 -21.02
CA VAL A 95 5.19 15.91 -20.59
C VAL A 95 4.32 15.96 -19.32
N GLN A 96 4.34 17.08 -18.58
CA GLN A 96 3.69 17.18 -17.27
C GLN A 96 2.15 17.21 -17.32
N GLN A 97 1.54 17.71 -18.40
CA GLN A 97 0.08 17.87 -18.43
C GLN A 97 -0.68 16.56 -18.68
N ARG A 98 -0.17 15.64 -19.50
CA ARG A 98 -0.92 14.44 -19.89
C ARG A 98 -0.86 13.34 -18.83
N LEU A 99 0.28 13.21 -18.17
CA LEU A 99 0.55 12.19 -17.15
C LEU A 99 -0.24 12.42 -15.85
N PHE A 100 -0.50 13.68 -15.50
CA PHE A 100 -1.25 14.05 -14.29
C PHE A 100 -2.77 14.06 -14.48
N LEU A 101 -3.27 14.13 -15.72
CA LEU A 101 -4.71 14.19 -16.01
C LEU A 101 -5.33 12.81 -16.24
N ASP A 102 -4.56 11.81 -16.69
CA ASP A 102 -5.05 10.42 -16.82
C ASP A 102 -3.91 9.38 -16.60
N PRO A 103 -3.61 9.04 -15.33
CA PRO A 103 -2.53 8.12 -14.95
C PRO A 103 -2.80 6.65 -15.33
N THR A 104 -3.98 6.38 -15.90
CA THR A 104 -4.38 5.04 -16.35
C THR A 104 -3.75 4.68 -17.69
N THR A 105 -3.40 5.67 -18.50
CA THR A 105 -2.96 5.52 -19.88
C THR A 105 -1.53 4.98 -19.98
N SER A 106 -1.38 3.77 -20.53
CA SER A 106 -0.09 3.30 -21.04
C SER A 106 0.28 4.14 -22.27
N LEU A 107 1.46 4.74 -22.29
CA LEU A 107 1.97 5.45 -23.47
C LEU A 107 2.49 4.39 -24.45
N GLU A 108 1.74 4.15 -25.53
CA GLU A 108 2.20 3.44 -26.74
C GLU A 108 3.12 4.34 -27.60
#